data_AF-A0A1G7Z9Y6-F1
#
_entry.id   AF-A0A1G7Z9Y6-F1
#
_cell.length_a   1.000
_cell.length_b   1.000
_cell.length_c   1.000
_cell.angle_alpha   90.00
_cell.angle_beta   90.00
_cell.angle_gamma   90.00
#
_symmetry.space_group_name_H-M   'P 1'
#
loop_
_entity.id
_entity.type
_entity.pdbx_description
1 polymer ?
#
loop_
_entity_poly.entity_id
_entity_poly.type
_entity_poly.pdbx_seq_one_letter_code
_entity_poly.pdbx_strand_id
1 'polypeptide(L)'
;MAAFHMPRRGTAAYNAVVTLYAARAPLSAAALATRSGWKRGAVQFEDEVIGSLCAVGLAVITPKGIEITRAGNKFVGPKDAEPEYEGIPAAPRVGEGFRPLRSRSPMVIRAGALDYRDIPSMMGGVQVPYKSSVRPESE
;
A
#
# COMPACT_ATOMS: atom_id res chain seq x y z
N MET A 1 12.29 -29.90 -2.26
CA MET A 1 11.18 -29.66 -1.30
C MET A 1 10.48 -28.38 -1.72
N ALA A 2 9.19 -28.43 -2.07
CA ALA A 2 8.44 -27.23 -2.41
C ALA A 2 8.36 -26.34 -1.17
N ALA A 3 8.65 -25.04 -1.31
CA ALA A 3 8.47 -24.10 -0.22
C ALA A 3 6.96 -23.93 0.03
N PHE A 4 6.45 -24.53 1.10
CA PHE A 4 5.06 -24.35 1.49
C PHE A 4 4.90 -22.95 2.10
N HIS A 5 4.38 -22.03 1.29
CA HIS A 5 4.12 -20.67 1.72
C HIS A 5 2.84 -20.59 2.56
N MET A 6 2.85 -19.73 3.58
CA MET A 6 1.64 -19.42 4.33
C MET A 6 0.53 -18.91 3.39
N PRO A 7 -0.73 -19.31 3.60
CA PRO A 7 -1.84 -18.90 2.76
C PRO A 7 -2.05 -17.38 2.85
N ARG A 8 -2.00 -16.70 1.70
CA ARG A 8 -2.23 -15.26 1.61
C ARG A 8 -3.73 -14.97 1.54
N ARG A 9 -4.16 -13.83 2.07
CA ARG A 9 -5.56 -13.38 1.95
C ARG A 9 -6.02 -13.39 0.48
N GLY A 10 -7.22 -13.90 0.23
CA GLY A 10 -7.81 -14.03 -1.10
C GLY A 10 -7.39 -15.29 -1.89
N THR A 11 -6.46 -16.09 -1.38
CA THR A 11 -6.13 -17.40 -1.99
C THR A 11 -7.16 -18.46 -1.61
N ALA A 12 -7.28 -19.51 -2.43
CA ALA A 12 -8.18 -20.63 -2.15
C ALA A 12 -7.86 -21.30 -0.80
N ALA A 13 -6.57 -21.46 -0.47
CA ALA A 13 -6.14 -22.00 0.82
C ALA A 13 -6.55 -21.13 2.00
N TYR A 14 -6.44 -19.80 1.88
CA TYR A 14 -6.93 -18.89 2.92
C TYR A 14 -8.45 -19.00 3.10
N ASN A 15 -9.20 -19.01 2.00
CA ASN A 15 -10.66 -19.14 2.04
C ASN A 15 -11.08 -20.48 2.69
N ALA A 16 -10.38 -21.57 2.38
CA ALA A 16 -10.62 -22.88 2.97
C ALA A 16 -10.36 -22.91 4.49
N VAL A 17 -9.32 -22.23 4.98
CA VAL A 17 -9.07 -22.13 6.43
C VAL A 17 -10.13 -21.28 7.12
N VAL A 18 -10.56 -20.18 6.49
CA VAL A 18 -11.65 -19.34 7.01
C VAL A 18 -12.97 -20.10 7.06
N THR A 19 -13.29 -20.92 6.05
CA THR A 19 -14.52 -21.73 6.06
C THR A 19 -14.47 -22.84 7.11
N LEU A 20 -13.31 -23.48 7.34
CA LEU A 20 -13.12 -24.42 8.45
C LEU A 20 -13.30 -23.73 9.82
N TYR A 21 -12.71 -22.55 9.98
CA TYR A 21 -12.85 -21.75 11.20
C TYR A 21 -14.31 -21.37 11.47
N ALA A 22 -15.04 -20.94 10.44
CA ALA A 22 -16.45 -20.58 10.54
C ALA A 22 -17.36 -21.80 10.82
N ALA A 23 -17.03 -22.97 10.25
CA ALA A 23 -17.84 -24.17 10.42
C ALA A 23 -17.75 -24.76 11.84
N ARG A 24 -16.63 -24.56 12.56
CA ARG A 24 -16.38 -25.12 13.91
C ARG A 24 -16.57 -26.64 14.02
N ALA A 25 -16.58 -27.35 12.90
CA ALA A 25 -16.83 -28.77 12.80
C ALA A 25 -16.00 -29.35 11.64
N PRO A 26 -15.66 -30.65 11.68
CA PRO A 26 -15.01 -31.33 10.57
C PRO A 26 -15.86 -31.24 9.31
N LEU A 27 -15.20 -30.94 8.18
CA LEU A 27 -15.84 -30.91 6.87
C LEU A 27 -15.21 -31.93 5.92
N SER A 28 -16.00 -32.55 5.05
CA SER A 28 -15.46 -33.34 3.95
C SER A 28 -14.76 -32.46 2.91
N ALA A 29 -13.82 -33.02 2.14
CA ALA A 29 -13.11 -32.28 1.08
C ALA A 29 -14.08 -31.66 0.07
N ALA A 30 -15.14 -32.39 -0.31
CA ALA A 30 -16.18 -31.89 -1.21
C ALA A 30 -16.99 -30.73 -0.62
N ALA A 31 -17.38 -30.82 0.66
CA ALA A 31 -18.08 -29.74 1.35
C ALA A 31 -17.19 -28.50 1.51
N LEU A 32 -15.89 -28.71 1.73
CA LEU A 32 -14.92 -27.64 1.85
C LEU A 32 -14.69 -26.93 0.50
N ALA A 33 -14.54 -27.68 -0.59
CA ALA A 33 -14.34 -27.14 -1.93
C ALA A 33 -15.53 -26.26 -2.36
N THR A 34 -16.76 -26.75 -2.15
CA THR A 34 -17.99 -26.01 -2.48
C THR A 34 -18.12 -24.72 -1.64
N ARG A 35 -17.91 -24.80 -0.32
CA ARG A 35 -18.03 -23.63 0.58
C ARG A 35 -16.92 -22.60 0.41
N SER A 36 -15.72 -23.02 0.02
CA SER A 36 -14.58 -22.13 -0.23
C SER A 36 -14.61 -21.46 -1.61
N GLY A 37 -15.59 -21.82 -2.45
CA GLY A 37 -15.75 -21.26 -3.80
C GLY A 37 -14.74 -21.83 -4.81
N TRP A 38 -14.24 -23.05 -4.59
CA TRP A 38 -13.35 -23.72 -5.52
C TRP A 38 -14.08 -24.09 -6.81
N LYS A 39 -13.43 -23.84 -7.95
CA LYS A 39 -14.02 -24.03 -9.29
C LYS A 39 -13.38 -25.17 -10.10
N ARG A 40 -12.25 -25.71 -9.66
CA ARG A 40 -11.54 -26.78 -10.38
C ARG A 40 -11.94 -28.16 -9.86
N GLY A 41 -11.26 -29.21 -10.31
CA GLY A 41 -11.51 -30.58 -9.89
C GLY A 41 -11.27 -30.82 -8.39
N ALA A 42 -11.93 -31.85 -7.85
CA ALA A 42 -11.81 -32.23 -6.43
C ALA A 42 -10.41 -32.76 -6.08
N VAL A 43 -9.80 -33.57 -6.95
CA VAL A 43 -8.44 -34.09 -6.75
C VAL A 43 -7.42 -32.95 -6.66
N GLN A 44 -7.53 -31.95 -7.54
CA GLN A 44 -6.68 -30.76 -7.49
C GLN A 44 -6.87 -29.95 -6.21
N PHE A 45 -8.08 -29.92 -5.66
CA PHE A 45 -8.33 -29.26 -4.38
C PHE A 45 -7.63 -29.97 -3.22
N GLU A 46 -7.67 -31.30 -3.20
CA GLU A 46 -6.99 -32.10 -2.19
C GLU A 46 -5.48 -31.89 -2.23
N ASP A 47 -4.87 -31.94 -3.42
CA ASP A 47 -3.42 -31.76 -3.56
C ASP A 47 -2.96 -30.32 -3.30
N GLU A 48 -3.58 -29.33 -3.96
CA GLU A 48 -3.12 -27.94 -3.91
C GLU A 48 -3.53 -27.24 -2.61
N VAL A 49 -4.75 -27.47 -2.14
CA VAL A 49 -5.30 -26.74 -0.99
C VAL A 49 -5.16 -27.54 0.29
N ILE A 50 -5.69 -28.75 0.35
CA ILE A 50 -5.64 -29.53 1.60
C ILE A 50 -4.20 -29.94 1.92
N GLY A 51 -3.45 -30.39 0.91
CA GLY A 51 -2.03 -30.74 1.04
C GLY A 51 -1.18 -29.56 1.55
N SER A 52 -1.38 -28.36 1.00
CA SER A 52 -0.65 -27.17 1.46
C SER A 52 -1.03 -26.75 2.89
N LEU A 53 -2.32 -26.85 3.26
CA LEU A 53 -2.77 -26.52 4.61
C LEU A 53 -2.27 -27.51 5.66
N CYS A 54 -2.20 -28.79 5.32
CA CYS A 54 -1.62 -29.81 6.18
C CYS A 54 -0.10 -29.63 6.31
N ALA A 55 0.60 -29.30 5.21
CA ALA A 55 2.05 -29.05 5.24
C ALA A 55 2.43 -27.86 6.12
N VAL A 56 1.61 -26.80 6.15
CA VAL A 56 1.79 -25.62 7.01
C VAL A 56 1.26 -25.86 8.44
N GLY A 57 0.56 -26.97 8.69
CA GLY A 57 0.02 -27.34 10.00
C GLY A 57 -1.23 -26.56 10.42
N LEU A 58 -1.94 -25.94 9.47
CA LEU A 58 -3.17 -25.17 9.72
C LEU A 58 -4.42 -26.05 9.78
N ALA A 59 -4.39 -27.20 9.11
CA ALA A 59 -5.47 -28.18 9.09
C ALA A 59 -4.92 -29.60 9.24
N VAL A 60 -5.74 -30.52 9.75
CA VAL A 60 -5.43 -31.95 9.90
C VAL A 60 -6.57 -32.77 9.33
N ILE A 61 -6.23 -33.86 8.65
CA ILE A 61 -7.19 -34.85 8.15
C ILE A 61 -7.48 -35.85 9.28
N THR A 62 -8.74 -35.93 9.70
CA THR A 62 -9.25 -36.90 10.68
C THR A 62 -10.22 -37.88 10.00
N PRO A 63 -10.59 -39.00 10.64
CA PRO A 63 -11.58 -39.93 10.08
C PRO A 63 -12.96 -39.29 9.85
N LYS A 64 -13.24 -38.15 10.50
CA LYS A 64 -14.51 -37.41 10.39
C LYS A 64 -14.47 -36.34 9.29
N GLY A 65 -13.31 -36.05 8.71
CA GLY A 65 -13.11 -35.01 7.71
C GLY A 65 -11.86 -34.17 7.98
N ILE A 66 -11.85 -32.95 7.47
CA ILE A 66 -10.77 -31.99 7.66
C ILE A 66 -11.13 -31.09 8.83
N GLU A 67 -10.24 -30.98 9.81
CA GLU A 67 -10.39 -30.17 11.01
C GLU A 67 -9.33 -29.07 11.04
N ILE A 68 -9.69 -27.92 11.62
CA ILE A 68 -8.76 -26.82 11.85
C ILE A 68 -7.92 -27.07 13.09
N THR A 69 -6.61 -26.85 13.00
CA THR A 69 -5.72 -27.02 14.15
C THR A 69 -5.79 -25.82 15.09
N ARG A 70 -5.18 -25.94 16.28
CA ARG A 70 -4.98 -24.79 17.18
C ARG A 70 -4.19 -23.66 16.50
N ALA A 71 -3.23 -24.00 15.65
CA ALA A 71 -2.46 -23.02 14.87
C ALA A 71 -3.34 -22.33 13.81
N GLY A 72 -4.18 -23.10 13.10
CA GLY A 72 -5.18 -22.55 12.18
C GLY A 72 -6.18 -21.60 12.87
N ASN A 73 -6.65 -21.96 14.06
CA ASN A 73 -7.53 -21.10 14.86
C ASN A 73 -6.86 -19.78 15.26
N LYS A 74 -5.58 -19.81 15.68
CA LYS A 74 -4.82 -18.59 15.96
C LYS A 74 -4.53 -17.76 14.71
N PHE A 75 -4.37 -18.40 13.57
CA PHE A 75 -4.09 -17.75 12.30
C PHE A 75 -5.28 -16.92 11.78
N VAL A 76 -6.51 -17.45 11.89
CA VAL A 76 -7.74 -16.76 11.48
C VAL A 76 -8.33 -15.90 12.58
N GLY A 77 -8.18 -16.33 13.84
CA GLY A 77 -8.74 -15.66 15.00
C GLY A 77 -8.32 -14.19 15.10
N PRO A 78 -9.02 -13.40 15.94
CA PRO A 78 -8.62 -12.02 16.18
C PRO A 78 -7.15 -12.04 16.57
N LYS A 79 -6.31 -11.40 15.74
CA LYS A 79 -4.97 -11.04 16.21
C LYS A 79 -5.24 -10.14 17.40
N ASP A 80 -4.79 -10.57 18.58
CA ASP A 80 -4.64 -9.64 19.69
C ASP A 80 -3.98 -8.41 19.09
N ALA A 81 -4.68 -7.27 19.19
CA ALA A 81 -4.17 -6.03 18.61
C ALA A 81 -2.73 -5.92 19.11
N GLU A 82 -1.77 -5.94 18.19
CA GLU A 82 -0.40 -5.60 18.58
C GLU A 82 -0.53 -4.29 19.32
N PRO A 83 0.03 -4.16 20.54
CA PRO A 83 -0.07 -2.92 21.27
C PRO A 83 0.36 -1.86 20.29
N GLU A 84 -0.55 -0.94 19.97
CA GLU A 84 -0.23 0.25 19.20
C GLU A 84 0.93 0.86 19.98
N TYR A 85 2.16 0.60 19.52
CA TYR A 85 3.27 1.41 19.92
C TYR A 85 2.91 2.75 19.30
N GLU A 86 2.25 3.59 20.09
CA GLU A 86 2.25 5.03 19.94
C GLU A 86 3.74 5.41 19.95
N GLY A 87 4.37 5.27 18.79
CA GLY A 87 5.70 5.81 18.58
C GLY A 87 5.57 7.27 18.98
N ILE A 88 6.37 7.68 19.95
CA ILE A 88 6.39 9.06 20.43
C ILE A 88 6.47 9.93 19.16
N PRO A 89 5.44 10.75 18.87
CA PRO A 89 5.44 11.55 17.66
C PRO A 89 6.74 12.33 17.67
N ALA A 90 7.50 12.23 16.58
CA ALA A 90 8.79 12.90 16.47
C ALA A 90 8.58 14.36 16.90
N ALA A 91 9.28 14.78 17.96
CA ALA A 91 9.15 16.13 18.47
C ALA A 91 9.31 17.11 17.30
N PRO A 92 8.50 18.18 17.22
CA PRO A 92 8.63 19.15 16.17
C PRO A 92 10.09 19.58 16.13
N ARG A 93 10.73 19.45 14.97
CA ARG A 93 12.07 19.98 14.75
C ARG A 93 11.94 21.49 14.80
N VAL A 94 12.04 22.05 16.00
CA VAL A 94 12.18 23.49 16.19
C VAL A 94 13.57 23.80 15.64
N GLY A 95 13.64 24.10 14.34
CA GLY A 95 14.79 24.78 13.80
C GLY A 95 14.97 26.05 14.61
N GLU A 96 16.19 26.32 15.06
CA GLU A 96 16.51 27.60 15.69
C GLU A 96 15.91 28.72 14.85
N GLY A 97 15.10 29.57 15.50
CA GLY A 97 14.23 30.54 14.86
C GLY A 97 14.95 31.25 13.71
N PHE A 98 14.24 31.34 12.59
CA PHE A 98 14.63 32.05 11.39
C PHE A 98 15.24 33.40 11.79
N ARG A 99 16.58 33.52 11.75
CA ARG A 99 17.22 34.83 11.88
C ARG A 99 16.59 35.69 10.79
N PRO A 100 16.00 36.86 11.12
CA PRO A 100 15.45 37.71 10.08
C PRO A 100 16.59 37.99 9.10
N LEU A 101 16.35 37.68 7.82
CA LEU A 101 17.20 38.16 6.74
C LEU A 101 17.33 39.66 6.95
N ARG A 102 18.53 40.12 7.34
CA ARG A 102 18.79 41.55 7.50
C ARG A 102 18.32 42.22 6.23
N SER A 103 17.36 43.12 6.33
CA SER A 103 16.99 43.98 5.21
C SER A 103 18.30 44.62 4.75
N ARG A 104 18.71 44.33 3.51
CA ARG A 104 19.69 45.20 2.86
C ARG A 104 19.10 46.61 2.94
N SER A 105 19.95 47.57 3.29
CA SER A 105 19.66 49.00 3.37
C SER A 105 18.60 49.46 2.37
N PRO A 106 17.75 50.45 2.69
CA PRO A 106 16.71 50.94 1.78
C PRO A 106 17.33 51.14 0.40
N MET A 107 16.92 50.31 -0.55
CA MET A 107 17.38 50.42 -1.92
C MET A 107 16.84 51.77 -2.39
N VAL A 108 17.73 52.72 -2.67
CA VAL A 108 17.34 54.01 -3.22
C VAL A 108 16.84 53.72 -4.63
N ILE A 109 15.54 53.50 -4.76
CA ILE A 109 14.86 53.29 -6.04
C ILE A 109 14.91 54.64 -6.76
N ARG A 110 15.75 54.75 -7.79
CA ARG A 110 15.78 55.93 -8.68
C ARG A 110 14.37 56.16 -9.27
N ALA A 111 13.99 57.42 -9.47
CA ALA A 111 12.74 57.75 -10.16
C ALA A 111 12.69 57.01 -11.50
N GLY A 112 11.61 56.25 -11.74
CA GLY A 112 11.45 55.41 -12.94
C GLY A 112 11.85 53.93 -12.79
N ALA A 113 12.49 53.49 -11.71
CA ALA A 113 12.94 52.09 -11.59
C ALA A 113 11.82 51.04 -11.43
N LEU A 114 10.57 51.46 -11.19
CA LEU A 114 9.38 50.60 -11.23
C LEU A 114 8.50 50.88 -12.44
N ASP A 115 8.97 51.72 -13.37
CA ASP A 115 8.25 52.01 -14.59
C ASP A 115 8.35 50.80 -15.51
N TYR A 116 7.19 50.25 -15.91
CA TYR A 116 7.12 48.95 -16.61
C TYR A 116 7.89 48.93 -17.94
N ARG A 117 8.22 50.11 -18.48
CA ARG A 117 9.01 50.30 -19.71
C ARG A 117 10.50 49.98 -19.53
N ASP A 118 11.00 50.10 -18.30
CA ASP A 118 12.41 49.91 -17.96
C ASP A 118 12.71 48.49 -17.45
N ILE A 119 11.69 47.63 -17.38
CA ILE A 119 11.79 46.22 -17.01
C ILE A 119 11.65 45.38 -18.29
N PRO A 120 12.75 45.03 -18.99
CA PRO A 120 12.66 44.21 -20.19
C PRO A 120 12.05 42.85 -19.84
N SER A 121 10.93 42.51 -20.48
CA SER A 121 10.32 41.19 -20.34
C SER A 121 11.19 40.17 -21.07
N MET A 122 11.46 39.04 -20.41
CA MET A 122 12.23 37.94 -20.99
C MET A 122 11.26 36.84 -21.44
N MET A 123 11.30 36.48 -22.72
CA MET A 123 10.52 35.36 -23.28
C MET A 123 11.48 34.40 -23.96
N GLY A 124 11.56 33.15 -23.47
CA GLY A 124 12.47 32.14 -24.04
C GLY A 124 13.97 32.49 -23.94
N GLY A 125 14.37 33.35 -22.99
CA GLY A 125 15.77 33.79 -22.84
C GLY A 125 16.16 35.00 -23.69
N VAL A 126 15.22 35.58 -24.45
CA VAL A 126 15.43 36.77 -25.29
C VAL A 126 14.72 37.97 -24.66
N GLN A 127 15.40 39.13 -24.66
CA GLN A 127 14.79 40.40 -24.25
C GLN A 127 13.81 40.87 -25.32
N VAL A 128 12.53 41.04 -24.95
CA VAL A 128 11.48 41.53 -25.84
C VAL A 128 11.16 42.98 -25.48
N PRO A 129 11.36 43.95 -26.39
CA PRO A 129 11.02 45.34 -26.14
C PRO A 129 9.49 45.55 -26.06
N TYR A 130 9.05 46.40 -25.13
CA TYR A 130 7.64 46.72 -24.92
C TYR A 130 7.03 47.41 -26.16
N LYS A 131 5.93 46.87 -26.70
CA LYS A 131 5.23 47.28 -27.95
C LYS A 131 5.92 46.94 -29.28
N SER A 132 6.81 45.96 -29.35
CA SER A 132 7.24 45.45 -30.66
C SER A 132 6.15 44.53 -31.23
N SER A 133 5.42 44.98 -32.25
CA SER A 133 4.56 44.13 -33.06
C SER A 133 5.44 43.28 -33.99
N VAL A 134 6.19 42.33 -33.43
CA VAL A 134 6.96 41.38 -34.24
C VAL A 134 6.01 40.25 -34.61
N ARG A 135 5.62 40.20 -35.89
CA ARG A 135 4.99 39.01 -36.47
C ARG A 135 6.05 37.92 -36.56
N PRO A 136 5.76 36.67 -36.18
CA PRO A 136 6.68 35.58 -36.39
C PRO A 136 6.83 35.37 -37.91
N GLU A 137 8.03 35.54 -38.43
CA GLU A 137 8.36 35.08 -39.78
C GLU A 137 8.41 33.55 -39.74
N SER A 138 7.62 32.94 -40.61
CA SER A 138 7.60 31.52 -40.89
C SER A 138 8.82 31.16 -41.74
N GLU A 139 9.76 30.40 -41.19
CA GLU A 139 10.37 29.15 -41.71
C GLU A 139 11.53 28.70 -40.81
#